data_AF-A0A1Q3R6D6-F1
#
_entry.id   AF-A0A1Q3R6D6-F1
#
_cell.length_a   1.000
_cell.length_b   1.000
_cell.length_c   1.000
_cell.angle_alpha   90.00
_cell.angle_beta   90.00
_cell.angle_gamma   90.00
#
_symmetry.space_group_name_H-M   'P 1'
#
loop_
_entity.id
_entity.type
_entity.pdbx_description
1 polymer ?
#
loop_
_entity_poly.entity_id
_entity_poly.type
_entity_poly.pdbx_seq_one_letter_code
_entity_poly.pdbx_strand_id
1 'polypeptide(L)' 'MYRLFEADDGALHLGVLCGGIAMYEVTFALSEDEVEQYKSEGRTFLDALSLEVARHPGRYEER' A
#
# COMPACT_ATOMS: atom_id res chain seq x y z
N MET A 1 -3.63 -8.87 -2.01
CA MET A 1 -3.70 -8.35 -3.40
C MET A 1 -3.58 -6.85 -3.29
N TYR A 2 -2.78 -6.21 -4.16
CA TYR A 2 -2.58 -4.77 -4.13
C TYR A 2 -2.59 -4.18 -5.53
N ARG A 3 -2.82 -2.86 -5.60
CA ARG A 3 -2.75 -2.04 -6.80
C ARG A 3 -1.90 -0.82 -6.50
N LEU A 4 -0.79 -0.67 -7.20
CA LEU A 4 0.02 0.55 -7.20
C LEU A 4 -0.47 1.46 -8.33
N PHE A 5 -0.63 2.75 -8.06
CA PHE A 5 -0.98 3.75 -9.06
C PHE A 5 -0.42 5.12 -8.68
N GLU A 6 -0.19 5.96 -9.69
CA GLU A 6 0.23 7.35 -9.49
C GLU A 6 -1.02 8.24 -9.50
N ALA A 7 -1.15 9.12 -8.52
CA ALA A 7 -2.22 10.11 -8.45
C ALA A 7 -1.87 11.35 -9.30
N ASP A 8 -2.85 12.20 -9.58
CA ASP A 8 -2.67 13.45 -10.37
C ASP A 8 -1.61 14.41 -9.79
N ASP A 9 -1.30 14.32 -8.50
CA ASP A 9 -0.26 15.11 -7.83
C ASP A 9 1.17 14.55 -8.07
N GLY A 10 1.30 13.40 -8.74
CA GLY A 10 2.57 12.69 -8.91
C GLY A 10 2.96 11.82 -7.71
N ALA A 11 2.12 11.76 -6.66
CA ALA A 11 2.31 10.86 -5.54
C ALA A 11 1.98 9.41 -5.92
N LEU A 12 2.79 8.47 -5.45
CA LEU A 12 2.52 7.04 -5.59
C LEU A 12 1.58 6.59 -4.48
N HIS A 13 0.47 5.96 -4.86
CA HIS A 13 -0.52 5.39 -3.96
C HIS A 13 -0.55 3.88 -4.07
N LEU A 14 -0.79 3.24 -2.93
CA LEU A 14 -0.98 1.80 -2.83
C LEU A 14 -2.39 1.51 -2.29
N GLY A 15 -3.19 0.85 -3.13
CA GLY A 15 -4.47 0.26 -2.73
C GLY A 15 -4.26 -1.20 -2.34
N VAL A 16 -4.59 -1.58 -1.11
CA VAL A 16 -4.45 -2.94 -0.60
C VAL A 16 -5.82 -3.50 -0.27
N LEU A 17 -6.15 -4.62 -0.90
CA LEU A 17 -7.38 -5.36 -0.64
C LEU A 17 -7.24 -6.15 0.66
N CYS A 18 -8.01 -5.73 1.67
CA CYS A 18 -8.01 -6.22 3.03
C CYS A 18 -9.34 -6.95 3.30
N GLY A 19 -9.30 -8.12 3.93
CA GLY A 19 -10.51 -8.82 4.36
C GLY A 19 -10.48 -10.33 4.25
N GLY A 20 -10.94 -11.00 5.30
CA GLY A 20 -11.26 -12.44 5.29
C GLY A 20 -12.75 -12.73 5.18
N ILE A 21 -13.61 -11.95 5.85
CA ILE A 21 -15.08 -12.13 5.89
C ILE A 21 -15.79 -11.06 5.04
N ALA A 22 -15.33 -9.80 5.10
CA ALA A 22 -15.76 -8.72 4.22
C ALA A 22 -14.51 -8.09 3.59
N MET A 23 -14.51 -7.94 2.27
CA MET A 23 -13.41 -7.34 1.52
C MET A 23 -13.61 -5.83 1.40
N TYR A 24 -12.57 -5.06 1.70
CA TYR A 24 -12.49 -3.62 1.46
C TYR A 24 -11.09 -3.24 0.99
N GLU A 25 -10.95 -2.07 0.41
CA GLU A 25 -9.67 -1.56 -0.09
C GLU A 25 -9.17 -0.43 0.82
N VAL A 26 -7.95 -0.57 1.32
CA VAL A 26 -7.25 0.50 2.04
C VAL A 26 -6.30 1.16 1.06
N THR A 27 -6.55 2.43 0.76
CA THR A 27 -5.74 3.22 -0.17
C THR A 27 -5.03 4.33 0.58
N PHE A 28 -3.71 4.40 0.45
CA PHE A 28 -2.89 5.42 1.09
C PHE A 28 -1.73 5.84 0.18
N ALA A 29 -1.21 7.05 0.40
CA ALA A 29 -0.02 7.54 -0.28
C ALA A 29 1.24 6.91 0.32
N LEU A 30 2.17 6.47 -0.53
CA LEU A 30 3.50 6.04 -0.11
C LEU A 30 4.31 7.26 0.34
N SER A 31 4.98 7.13 1.48
CA SER A 31 5.96 8.11 1.94
C SER A 31 7.19 8.09 1.04
N GLU A 32 7.99 9.15 1.07
CA GLU A 32 9.26 9.22 0.33
C GLU A 32 10.16 8.01 0.60
N ASP A 33 10.29 7.59 1.87
CA ASP A 33 11.05 6.42 2.27
C ASP A 33 10.50 5.11 1.67
N GLU A 34 9.17 4.92 1.66
CA GLU A 34 8.52 3.75 1.06
C GLU A 34 8.70 3.74 -0.48
N VAL A 35 8.73 4.91 -1.11
CA VAL A 35 9.03 5.05 -2.54
C VAL A 35 10.49 4.69 -2.83
N GLU A 36 11.43 5.08 -1.97
CA GLU A 36 12.84 4.70 -2.11
C GLU A 36 13.05 3.20 -1.91
N GLN A 37 12.40 2.60 -0.90
CA GLN A 37 12.41 1.16 -0.70
C GLN A 37 11.79 0.42 -1.90
N TYR A 38 10.68 0.92 -2.44
CA TYR A 38 10.09 0.38 -3.67
C TYR A 38 11.06 0.48 -4.86
N LYS A 39 11.81 1.57 -5.00
CA LYS A 39 12.80 1.70 -6.08
C LYS A 39 13.99 0.75 -5.91
N SER A 40 14.36 0.43 -4.68
CA SER A 40 15.47 -0.47 -4.36
C SER A 40 15.10 -1.95 -4.48
N GLU A 41 13.97 -2.34 -3.88
CA GLU A 41 13.56 -3.74 -3.73
C GLU A 41 12.45 -4.16 -4.72
N GLY A 42 11.81 -3.18 -5.35
CA GLY A 42 10.74 -3.40 -6.33
C GLY A 42 9.51 -4.05 -5.71
N ARG A 43 9.00 -5.08 -6.40
CA ARG A 43 7.76 -5.77 -6.00
C ARG A 43 7.85 -6.47 -4.65
N THR A 44 9.05 -6.88 -4.22
CA THR A 44 9.23 -7.59 -2.94
C THR A 44 8.77 -6.73 -1.76
N PHE A 45 9.14 -5.45 -1.78
CA PHE A 45 8.70 -4.48 -0.78
C PHE A 45 7.18 -4.31 -0.79
N LEU A 46 6.57 -4.13 -1.97
CA LEU A 46 5.11 -3.97 -2.08
C LEU A 46 4.34 -5.21 -1.61
N ASP A 47 4.89 -6.41 -1.84
CA ASP A 47 4.28 -7.65 -1.37
C ASP A 47 4.28 -7.70 0.16
N ALA A 48 5.43 -7.41 0.78
CA ALA A 48 5.58 -7.33 2.24
C ALA A 48 4.69 -6.24 2.85
N LEU A 49 4.68 -5.04 2.27
CA LEU A 49 3.85 -3.93 2.71
C LEU A 49 2.35 -4.26 2.59
N SER A 50 1.93 -4.85 1.47
CA SER A 50 0.54 -5.25 1.30
C SER A 50 0.10 -6.31 2.32
N LEU A 51 0.98 -7.22 2.70
CA LEU A 51 0.71 -8.22 3.73
C LEU A 51 0.62 -7.57 5.12
N GLU A 52 1.46 -6.57 5.39
CA GLU A 52 1.42 -5.81 6.63
C GLU A 52 0.13 -5.00 6.75
N VAL A 53 -0.25 -4.28 5.69
CA VAL A 53 -1.51 -3.52 5.63
C VAL A 53 -2.70 -4.46 5.79
N ALA A 54 -2.70 -5.62 5.12
CA ALA A 54 -3.77 -6.60 5.28
C ALA A 54 -3.90 -7.16 6.71
N ARG A 55 -2.81 -7.20 7.48
CA ARG A 55 -2.81 -7.62 8.89
C ARG A 55 -3.21 -6.49 9.84
N HIS A 56 -2.88 -5.25 9.51
CA HIS A 56 -3.09 -4.07 10.34
C HIS A 56 -3.72 -2.91 9.57
N PRO A 57 -4.90 -3.10 8.93
CA PRO A 57 -5.48 -2.10 8.03
C PRO A 57 -5.76 -0.78 8.74
N GLY A 58 -6.22 -0.82 9.99
CA GLY A 58 -6.51 0.39 10.78
C GLY A 58 -5.31 1.31 11.05
N ARG A 59 -4.06 0.87 10.84
CA ARG A 59 -2.89 1.79 10.91
C ARG A 59 -2.73 2.65 9.66
N TYR A 60 -3.32 2.21 8.55
CA TYR A 60 -3.15 2.81 7.23
C TYR A 60 -4.41 3.53 6.75
N GLU A 61 -5.58 3.23 7.34
CA GLU A 61 -6.84 3.91 7.05
C GLU A 61 -6.86 5.39 7.48
N GLU A 62 -6.01 5.79 8.43
CA GLU A 62 -5.94 7.17 8.97
C GLU A 62 -4.81 8.02 8.36
N ARG A 63 -4.09 7.51 7.35
CA ARG A 63 -3.00 8.21 6.64
C ARG A 63 -3.52 8.99 5.44
#